data_AF-A0A0W8CQX7-F1
#
_entry.id   AF-A0A0W8CQX7-F1
#
_cell.length_a   1.000
_cell.length_b   1.000
_cell.length_c   1.000
_cell.angle_alpha   90.00
_cell.angle_beta   90.00
_cell.angle_gamma   90.00
#
_symmetry.space_group_name_H-M   'P 1'
#
loop_
_entity.id
_entity.type
_entity.pdbx_description
1 polymer ?
#
loop_
_entity_poly.entity_id
_entity_poly.type
_entity_poly.pdbx_seq_one_letter_code
_entity_poly.pdbx_strand_id
1 'polypeptide(L)'
;MLGHRDAFEASEEKLRCPVRLRLTASQPHQVSSVWYAQPLPVLQGFETRFTFQITDQSRRCFEVKDQNFGLHEYRSCAVHGGDGFAFVLHSHQNRTATLAAGGSNMGFKGIQNSLAIEFDTWFNDEKAGEDVFYDHVAIYSRGQNINTDAESARISAAAVHDLADGKVHVVKIRYYPELKGFTASTSSSWQKHDVLGWYYCTEYDTEMTFDFDYNEQSMLSTASHSNTLYPIFIYPDTVSWAKRQAYFASNQKVGLVS
;
A
#
# COMPACT_ATOMS: atom_id res chain seq x y z
N MET A 1 -22.76 -0.55 20.15
CA MET A 1 -21.81 0.53 20.49
C MET A 1 -20.74 0.47 19.41
N LEU A 2 -20.83 1.33 18.40
CA LEU A 2 -19.97 1.26 17.21
C LEU A 2 -18.54 1.71 17.57
N GLY A 3 -17.52 1.09 16.96
CA GLY A 3 -16.11 1.49 17.11
C GLY A 3 -15.47 1.17 18.48
N HIS A 4 -16.11 0.32 19.29
CA HIS A 4 -15.54 -0.16 20.55
C HIS A 4 -14.44 -1.20 20.27
N ARG A 5 -13.29 -1.08 20.94
CA ARG A 5 -12.18 -2.04 20.85
C ARG A 5 -12.25 -3.14 21.91
N ASP A 6 -12.25 -4.38 21.45
CA ASP A 6 -12.12 -5.58 22.30
C ASP A 6 -10.66 -5.94 22.62
N ALA A 7 -9.73 -5.62 21.72
CA ALA A 7 -8.29 -5.83 21.90
C ALA A 7 -7.57 -4.48 22.08
N PHE A 8 -6.94 -4.30 23.24
CA PHE A 8 -6.13 -3.12 23.57
C PHE A 8 -5.24 -3.45 24.78
N GLU A 9 -4.10 -2.75 24.90
CA GLU A 9 -3.20 -2.90 26.06
C GLU A 9 -2.76 -1.52 26.58
N ALA A 10 -2.55 -1.46 27.90
CA ALA A 10 -1.89 -0.32 28.53
C ALA A 10 -0.38 -0.38 28.24
N SER A 11 0.27 0.77 28.14
CA SER A 11 1.72 0.81 27.99
C SER A 11 2.40 0.23 29.24
N GLU A 12 3.31 -0.71 29.03
CA GLU A 12 4.22 -1.16 30.09
C GLU A 12 5.28 -0.10 30.38
N GLU A 13 4.90 0.99 31.06
CA GLU A 13 5.85 2.02 31.54
C GLU A 13 6.68 1.54 32.76
N LYS A 14 6.57 0.27 33.13
CA LYS A 14 7.18 -0.27 34.35
C LYS A 14 8.65 -0.65 34.09
N LEU A 15 9.53 0.19 34.66
CA LEU A 15 10.94 -0.02 35.04
C LEU A 15 12.01 0.70 34.21
N ARG A 16 11.77 1.12 32.97
CA ARG A 16 12.68 1.97 32.18
C ARG A 16 11.92 2.81 31.17
N CYS A 17 12.41 4.01 30.85
CA CYS A 17 11.96 4.75 29.68
C CYS A 17 12.35 3.93 28.43
N PRO A 18 11.40 3.29 27.71
CA PRO A 18 11.74 2.64 26.45
C PRO A 18 12.32 3.68 25.49
N VAL A 19 13.40 3.34 24.77
CA VAL A 19 13.96 4.19 23.72
C VAL A 19 12.97 4.20 22.55
N ARG A 20 12.00 5.12 22.60
CA ARG A 20 10.96 5.31 21.59
C ARG A 20 10.73 6.79 21.31
N LEU A 21 10.32 7.08 20.09
CA LEU A 21 9.77 8.37 19.72
C LEU A 21 8.26 8.35 20.00
N ARG A 22 7.78 9.27 20.83
CA ARG A 22 6.34 9.45 21.11
C ARG A 22 5.84 10.64 20.31
N LEU A 23 4.98 10.41 19.32
CA LEU A 23 4.38 11.48 18.51
C LEU A 23 3.32 12.23 19.32
N THR A 24 2.41 11.53 19.96
CA THR A 24 1.34 12.11 20.77
C THR A 24 1.31 11.47 22.15
N ALA A 25 0.96 12.26 23.17
CA ALA A 25 0.58 11.71 24.47
C ALA A 25 -0.83 11.11 24.39
N SER A 26 -1.16 10.19 25.29
CA SER A 26 -2.56 9.74 25.49
C SER A 26 -3.36 10.87 26.16
N GLN A 27 -3.69 11.88 25.36
CA GLN A 27 -4.43 13.09 25.71
C GLN A 27 -5.23 13.54 24.47
N PRO A 28 -6.35 14.25 24.63
CA PRO A 28 -7.12 14.74 23.50
C PRO A 28 -6.39 15.86 22.73
N HIS A 29 -6.72 16.02 21.45
CA HIS A 29 -6.31 17.14 20.58
C HIS A 29 -4.79 17.35 20.44
N GLN A 30 -4.02 16.26 20.40
CA GLN A 30 -2.59 16.32 20.18
C GLN A 30 -2.27 16.27 18.68
N VAL A 31 -1.22 16.99 18.27
CA VAL A 31 -0.69 16.94 16.91
C VAL A 31 0.82 17.11 16.97
N SER A 32 1.55 16.34 16.17
CA SER A 32 2.99 16.48 16.02
C SER A 32 3.45 15.92 14.69
N SER A 33 4.66 16.28 14.30
CA SER A 33 5.36 15.73 13.15
C SER A 33 6.84 15.64 13.46
N VAL A 34 7.53 14.68 12.84
CA VAL A 34 8.98 14.55 12.90
C VAL A 34 9.49 14.29 11.50
N TRP A 35 10.43 15.13 11.07
CA TRP A 35 10.95 15.11 9.71
C TRP A 35 12.46 14.89 9.72
N TYR A 36 12.96 14.20 8.69
CA TYR A 36 14.39 14.22 8.40
C TYR A 36 14.84 15.65 8.11
N ALA A 37 15.90 16.08 8.77
CA ALA A 37 16.45 17.43 8.57
C ALA A 37 17.08 17.61 7.18
N GLN A 38 17.62 16.53 6.62
CA GLN A 38 18.25 16.51 5.31
C GLN A 38 17.28 15.95 4.26
N PRO A 39 17.19 16.58 3.06
CA PRO A 39 16.46 16.00 1.94
C PRO A 39 17.02 14.64 1.54
N LEU A 40 16.14 13.70 1.22
CA LEU A 40 16.50 12.33 0.83
C LEU A 40 16.25 12.11 -0.68
N PRO A 41 17.10 11.33 -1.38
CA PRO A 41 16.93 11.06 -2.80
C PRO A 41 15.82 10.02 -3.06
N VAL A 42 14.57 10.47 -3.16
CA VAL A 42 13.40 9.58 -3.37
C VAL A 42 13.35 8.99 -4.78
N LEU A 43 13.85 9.72 -5.79
CA LEU A 43 13.74 9.34 -7.21
C LEU A 43 14.47 8.04 -7.57
N GLN A 44 15.44 7.59 -6.77
CA GLN A 44 16.19 6.36 -7.02
C GLN A 44 15.51 5.12 -6.43
N GLY A 45 14.30 5.28 -5.88
CA GLY A 45 13.69 4.26 -5.04
C GLY A 45 14.22 4.31 -3.62
N PHE A 46 13.45 3.76 -2.69
CA PHE A 46 13.90 3.60 -1.30
C PHE A 46 13.19 2.43 -0.63
N GLU A 47 13.81 1.93 0.43
CA GLU A 47 13.18 1.04 1.39
C GLU A 47 13.31 1.67 2.78
N THR A 48 12.22 1.71 3.53
CA THR A 48 12.23 2.11 4.93
C THR A 48 11.47 1.08 5.76
N ARG A 49 11.96 0.87 6.98
CA ARG A 49 11.37 -0.06 7.94
C ARG A 49 11.29 0.64 9.27
N PHE A 50 10.15 0.51 9.93
CA PHE A 50 9.97 1.01 11.28
C PHE A 50 9.01 0.11 12.03
N THR A 51 9.03 0.23 13.35
CA THR A 51 8.08 -0.44 14.23
C THR A 51 7.24 0.60 14.95
N PHE A 52 5.96 0.33 15.13
CA PHE A 52 5.09 1.18 15.92
C PHE A 52 4.27 0.36 16.91
N GLN A 53 3.72 1.04 17.89
CA GLN A 53 2.83 0.47 18.91
C GLN A 53 1.85 1.56 19.31
N ILE A 54 0.56 1.23 19.39
CA ILE A 54 -0.51 2.13 19.86
C ILE A 54 -1.12 1.51 21.12
N THR A 55 -1.00 2.22 22.23
CA THR A 55 -1.42 1.80 23.59
C THR A 55 -2.12 2.96 24.29
N ASP A 56 -2.70 2.67 25.46
CA ASP A 56 -3.33 3.67 26.33
C ASP A 56 -4.50 4.41 25.68
N GLN A 57 -5.38 3.66 25.01
CA GLN A 57 -6.62 4.16 24.42
C GLN A 57 -7.52 4.77 25.51
N SER A 58 -8.31 5.77 25.13
CA SER A 58 -9.29 6.37 26.03
C SER A 58 -10.32 5.32 26.46
N ARG A 59 -10.68 5.33 27.75
CA ARG A 59 -11.65 4.40 28.33
C ARG A 59 -12.76 5.18 29.02
N ARG A 60 -13.98 5.02 28.54
CA ARG A 60 -15.18 5.63 29.14
C ARG A 60 -16.11 4.55 29.65
N CYS A 61 -16.39 4.55 30.95
CA CYS A 61 -17.32 3.60 31.56
C CYS A 61 -18.67 4.24 31.87
N PHE A 62 -19.73 3.47 31.68
CA PHE A 62 -21.12 3.84 31.91
C PHE A 62 -21.74 2.83 32.86
N GLU A 63 -22.57 3.32 33.77
CA GLU A 63 -23.46 2.47 34.56
C GLU A 63 -24.72 2.23 33.72
N VAL A 64 -24.96 0.96 33.41
CA VAL A 64 -26.08 0.54 32.56
C VAL A 64 -27.05 -0.23 33.44
N LYS A 65 -28.32 0.17 33.37
CA LYS A 65 -29.43 -0.59 33.93
C LYS A 65 -29.89 -1.60 32.89
N ASP A 66 -30.16 -2.82 33.33
CA ASP A 66 -30.73 -3.84 32.46
C ASP A 66 -32.06 -3.40 31.81
N GLN A 67 -32.45 -4.11 30.76
CA GLN A 67 -33.71 -3.85 30.02
C GLN A 67 -34.97 -4.12 30.88
N ASN A 68 -34.81 -4.73 32.06
CA ASN A 68 -35.88 -5.03 33.01
C ASN A 68 -35.95 -3.99 34.14
N PHE A 69 -35.76 -2.70 33.80
CA PHE A 69 -35.94 -1.57 34.70
C PHE A 69 -35.05 -1.59 35.97
N GLY A 70 -33.81 -2.09 35.87
CA GLY A 70 -32.75 -1.80 36.84
C GLY A 70 -32.68 -2.73 38.05
N LEU A 71 -33.04 -4.00 37.87
CA LEU A 71 -32.77 -5.02 38.90
C LEU A 71 -31.26 -5.29 39.03
N HIS A 72 -30.51 -5.12 37.94
CA HIS A 72 -29.06 -5.20 37.93
C HIS A 72 -28.44 -3.96 37.30
N GLU A 73 -27.54 -3.32 38.07
CA GLU A 73 -26.65 -2.27 37.60
C GLU A 73 -25.30 -2.92 37.28
N TYR A 74 -24.86 -2.80 36.04
CA TYR A 74 -23.54 -3.28 35.64
C TYR A 74 -22.77 -2.18 34.91
N ARG A 75 -21.45 -2.21 35.10
CA ARG A 75 -20.54 -1.24 34.49
C ARG A 75 -20.11 -1.74 33.12
N SER A 76 -20.52 -1.02 32.07
CA SER A 76 -20.04 -1.25 30.70
C SER A 76 -19.00 -0.19 30.36
N CYS A 77 -17.83 -0.61 29.88
CA CYS A 77 -16.76 0.32 29.49
C CYS A 77 -16.55 0.27 27.99
N ALA A 78 -16.42 1.44 27.37
CA ALA A 78 -16.04 1.65 25.99
C ALA A 78 -14.58 2.06 25.87
N VAL A 79 -13.84 1.39 25.01
CA VAL A 79 -12.44 1.72 24.72
C VAL A 79 -12.32 2.20 23.29
N HIS A 80 -11.78 3.42 23.16
CA HIS A 80 -11.69 4.15 21.91
C HIS A 80 -10.31 4.82 21.85
N GLY A 81 -9.65 4.70 20.70
CA GLY A 81 -8.38 5.35 20.40
C GLY A 81 -8.43 5.84 18.97
N GLY A 82 -7.75 6.95 18.71
CA GLY A 82 -7.73 7.62 17.42
C GLY A 82 -6.86 8.88 17.49
N ASP A 83 -6.66 9.57 16.38
CA ASP A 83 -7.21 9.25 15.06
C ASP A 83 -6.30 8.24 14.31
N GLY A 84 -5.00 8.32 14.55
CA GLY A 84 -3.96 7.41 14.05
C GLY A 84 -2.73 8.22 13.64
N PHE A 85 -1.95 7.76 12.66
CA PHE A 85 -0.77 8.51 12.17
C PHE A 85 -0.45 8.20 10.71
N ALA A 86 0.50 8.93 10.11
CA ALA A 86 0.94 8.70 8.75
C ALA A 86 2.47 8.73 8.59
N PHE A 87 2.99 7.90 7.68
CA PHE A 87 4.31 8.09 7.09
C PHE A 87 4.16 8.99 5.86
N VAL A 88 4.88 10.12 5.83
CA VAL A 88 4.70 11.14 4.79
C VAL A 88 6.03 11.45 4.10
N LEU A 89 6.00 11.39 2.77
CA LEU A 89 6.99 12.02 1.91
C LEU A 89 6.45 13.39 1.49
N HIS A 90 7.23 14.45 1.67
CA HIS A 90 6.82 15.78 1.21
C HIS A 90 8.01 16.61 0.75
N SER A 91 7.72 17.62 -0.09
CA SER A 91 8.69 18.67 -0.46
C SER A 91 8.16 20.08 -0.16
N HIS A 92 7.30 20.17 0.85
CA HIS A 92 6.74 21.42 1.37
C HIS A 92 7.82 22.47 1.72
N GLN A 93 7.53 23.74 1.43
CA GLN A 93 8.48 24.86 1.57
C GLN A 93 8.97 25.07 3.01
N ASN A 94 8.12 24.80 4.00
CA ASN A 94 8.46 24.93 5.42
C ASN A 94 9.36 23.79 5.96
N ARG A 95 9.74 22.80 5.12
CA ARG A 95 10.65 21.70 5.49
C ARG A 95 10.26 21.06 6.83
N THR A 96 11.19 21.02 7.79
CA THR A 96 11.01 20.42 9.12
C THR A 96 10.04 21.18 10.03
N ALA A 97 9.63 22.40 9.67
CA ALA A 97 8.59 23.15 10.40
C ALA A 97 7.18 22.85 9.86
N THR A 98 7.04 21.95 8.88
CA THR A 98 5.73 21.57 8.34
C THR A 98 4.94 20.78 9.38
N LEU A 99 3.70 21.19 9.64
CA LEU A 99 2.79 20.52 10.55
C LEU A 99 1.41 20.51 9.89
N ALA A 100 0.80 19.34 9.78
CA ALA A 100 -0.58 19.22 9.32
C ALA A 100 -1.56 19.60 10.44
N ALA A 101 -2.83 19.75 10.11
CA ALA A 101 -3.86 19.84 11.13
C ALA A 101 -3.97 18.52 11.93
N GLY A 102 -4.44 18.60 13.18
CA GLY A 102 -4.70 17.42 14.02
C GLY A 102 -6.11 16.84 13.78
N GLY A 103 -6.48 15.81 14.54
CA GLY A 103 -7.77 15.13 14.35
C GLY A 103 -7.76 14.15 13.18
N SER A 104 -8.91 14.03 12.50
CA SER A 104 -9.11 13.29 11.24
C SER A 104 -8.16 13.68 10.09
N ASN A 105 -7.38 14.74 10.25
CA ASN A 105 -6.37 15.16 9.30
C ASN A 105 -5.10 14.27 9.31
N MET A 106 -4.98 13.36 10.29
CA MET A 106 -4.03 12.23 10.33
C MET A 106 -2.55 12.61 10.20
N GLY A 107 -2.22 13.87 10.49
CA GLY A 107 -0.85 14.36 10.42
C GLY A 107 -0.31 14.63 9.00
N PHE A 108 -1.15 14.56 7.96
CA PHE A 108 -0.73 14.83 6.57
C PHE A 108 -1.64 15.73 5.74
N LYS A 109 -2.95 15.82 6.07
CA LYS A 109 -3.88 16.66 5.31
C LYS A 109 -3.48 18.13 5.39
N GLY A 110 -3.53 18.80 4.24
CA GLY A 110 -3.02 20.16 4.09
C GLY A 110 -1.57 20.25 3.60
N ILE A 111 -0.77 19.17 3.69
CA ILE A 111 0.61 19.19 3.20
C ILE A 111 0.61 19.10 1.67
N GLN A 112 1.04 20.19 1.03
CA GLN A 112 1.23 20.25 -0.42
C GLN A 112 2.42 19.39 -0.88
N ASN A 113 2.32 18.84 -2.09
CA ASN A 113 3.38 18.08 -2.75
C ASN A 113 3.85 16.91 -1.87
N SER A 114 2.88 16.07 -1.51
CA SER A 114 3.06 14.98 -0.57
C SER A 114 2.42 13.67 -1.01
N LEU A 115 3.00 12.59 -0.50
CA LEU A 115 2.43 11.25 -0.49
C LEU A 115 2.40 10.79 0.96
N ALA A 116 1.24 10.34 1.42
CA ALA A 116 1.02 9.86 2.77
C ALA A 116 0.59 8.41 2.73
N ILE A 117 1.14 7.61 3.64
CA ILE A 117 0.68 6.26 3.96
C ILE A 117 0.11 6.36 5.36
N GLU A 118 -1.21 6.33 5.47
CA GLU A 118 -1.92 6.44 6.75
C GLU A 118 -2.05 5.08 7.42
N PHE A 119 -2.10 5.13 8.75
CA PHE A 119 -2.39 4.04 9.66
C PHE A 119 -3.57 4.53 10.50
N ASP A 120 -4.76 4.35 9.97
CA ASP A 120 -6.01 4.88 10.50
C ASP A 120 -6.62 3.94 11.54
N THR A 121 -7.02 4.50 12.67
CA THR A 121 -7.57 3.78 13.82
C THR A 121 -8.95 4.31 14.22
N TRP A 122 -9.53 5.22 13.44
CA TRP A 122 -10.77 5.89 13.78
C TRP A 122 -11.68 6.04 12.57
N PHE A 123 -12.87 5.44 12.66
CA PHE A 123 -13.87 5.60 11.62
C PHE A 123 -14.51 7.01 11.63
N ASN A 124 -14.25 7.78 10.59
CA ASN A 124 -14.84 9.08 10.29
C ASN A 124 -16.10 8.96 9.42
N ASP A 125 -17.28 8.98 10.05
CA ASP A 125 -18.60 8.92 9.38
C ASP A 125 -19.02 10.23 8.66
N GLU A 126 -18.06 11.06 8.25
CA GLU A 126 -18.37 12.37 7.67
C GLU A 126 -19.01 12.24 6.27
N LYS A 127 -18.63 11.20 5.51
CA LYS A 127 -19.29 10.79 4.25
C LYS A 127 -19.19 9.28 4.04
N ALA A 128 -20.29 8.70 3.58
CA ALA A 128 -20.34 7.29 3.22
C ALA A 128 -19.33 6.95 2.12
N GLY A 129 -18.43 6.01 2.40
CA GLY A 129 -17.45 5.47 1.43
C GLY A 129 -16.07 6.14 1.44
N GLU A 130 -15.90 7.27 2.13
CA GLU A 130 -14.58 7.89 2.27
C GLU A 130 -13.68 7.05 3.19
N ASP A 131 -14.26 6.41 4.21
CA ASP A 131 -13.54 5.67 5.25
C ASP A 131 -14.05 4.23 5.48
N VAL A 132 -13.16 3.36 5.97
CA VAL A 132 -13.42 1.96 6.33
C VAL A 132 -13.67 1.84 7.83
N PHE A 133 -14.68 1.05 8.21
CA PHE A 133 -15.09 0.90 9.62
C PHE A 133 -14.03 0.31 10.55
N TYR A 134 -13.06 -0.42 10.00
CA TYR A 134 -11.98 -1.07 10.75
C TYR A 134 -10.69 -0.29 10.56
N ASP A 135 -9.78 -0.45 11.53
CA ASP A 135 -8.39 -0.01 11.41
C ASP A 135 -7.83 -0.44 10.05
N HIS A 136 -7.19 0.49 9.37
CA HIS A 136 -6.72 0.24 8.02
C HIS A 136 -5.52 1.09 7.64
N VAL A 137 -4.86 0.65 6.56
CA VAL A 137 -3.75 1.35 5.93
C VAL A 137 -4.16 1.74 4.52
N ALA A 138 -3.94 3.01 4.17
CA ALA A 138 -4.22 3.51 2.83
C ALA A 138 -3.20 4.57 2.40
N ILE A 139 -3.11 4.80 1.09
CA ILE A 139 -2.12 5.70 0.50
C ILE A 139 -2.85 6.86 -0.17
N TYR A 140 -2.43 8.09 0.14
CA TYR A 140 -3.02 9.32 -0.37
C TYR A 140 -1.98 10.20 -1.05
N SER A 141 -2.33 10.70 -2.23
CA SER A 141 -1.57 11.76 -2.88
C SER A 141 -2.46 12.56 -3.83
N ARG A 142 -2.14 13.85 -3.95
CA ARG A 142 -2.69 14.73 -5.00
C ARG A 142 -1.59 15.33 -5.87
N GLY A 143 -0.47 14.61 -6.00
CA GLY A 143 0.73 15.11 -6.66
C GLY A 143 1.19 16.41 -6.02
N GLN A 144 1.33 17.47 -6.82
CA GLN A 144 1.77 18.80 -6.35
C GLN A 144 0.69 19.61 -5.63
N ASN A 145 -0.57 19.17 -5.61
CA ASN A 145 -1.65 19.88 -4.93
C ASN A 145 -1.63 19.62 -3.42
N ILE A 146 -2.48 20.35 -2.69
CA ILE A 146 -2.73 20.12 -1.26
C ILE A 146 -3.37 18.74 -1.09
N ASN A 147 -2.75 17.89 -0.27
CA ASN A 147 -3.21 16.54 -0.01
C ASN A 147 -4.38 16.53 1.00
N THR A 148 -5.20 15.46 0.95
CA THR A 148 -6.39 15.27 1.77
C THR A 148 -6.66 13.77 1.97
N ASP A 149 -7.44 13.46 2.99
CA ASP A 149 -8.07 12.17 3.34
C ASP A 149 -9.29 11.79 2.48
N ALA A 150 -9.68 12.62 1.50
CA ALA A 150 -10.83 12.32 0.66
C ALA A 150 -10.53 11.18 -0.33
N GLU A 151 -11.56 10.41 -0.71
CA GLU A 151 -11.45 9.30 -1.66
C GLU A 151 -10.75 9.70 -2.97
N SER A 152 -10.99 10.92 -3.46
CA SER A 152 -10.33 11.46 -4.68
C SER A 152 -8.80 11.57 -4.61
N ALA A 153 -8.22 11.56 -3.40
CA ALA A 153 -6.78 11.56 -3.17
C ALA A 153 -6.23 10.16 -2.87
N ARG A 154 -7.10 9.19 -2.59
CA ARG A 154 -6.70 7.82 -2.24
C ARG A 154 -6.26 7.08 -3.50
N ILE A 155 -5.01 6.63 -3.52
CA ILE A 155 -4.39 5.93 -4.65
C ILE A 155 -4.18 4.43 -4.39
N SER A 156 -4.72 3.92 -3.29
CA SER A 156 -4.71 2.50 -2.95
C SER A 156 -6.08 2.03 -2.49
N ALA A 157 -6.34 0.72 -2.56
CA ALA A 157 -7.36 0.14 -1.72
C ALA A 157 -6.92 0.25 -0.25
N ALA A 158 -7.88 0.43 0.66
CA ALA A 158 -7.63 0.34 2.09
C ALA A 158 -7.36 -1.13 2.47
N ALA A 159 -6.26 -1.35 3.21
CA ALA A 159 -5.90 -2.66 3.73
C ALA A 159 -6.27 -2.73 5.21
N VAL A 160 -7.30 -3.52 5.55
CA VAL A 160 -7.77 -3.70 6.93
C VAL A 160 -6.76 -4.49 7.75
N HIS A 161 -6.42 -3.97 8.93
CA HIS A 161 -5.53 -4.63 9.88
C HIS A 161 -5.74 -4.07 11.29
N ASP A 162 -5.66 -4.88 12.34
CA ASP A 162 -5.75 -4.35 13.71
C ASP A 162 -4.47 -3.56 14.05
N LEU A 163 -4.55 -2.23 14.09
CA LEU A 163 -3.37 -1.36 14.27
C LEU A 163 -3.20 -0.91 15.72
N ALA A 164 -4.32 -0.70 16.43
CA ALA A 164 -4.32 -0.25 17.83
C ALA A 164 -4.72 -1.35 18.82
N ASP A 165 -4.12 -2.54 18.65
CA ASP A 165 -4.33 -3.73 19.49
C ASP A 165 -3.35 -3.84 20.67
N GLY A 166 -2.48 -2.85 20.87
CA GLY A 166 -1.44 -2.85 21.90
C GLY A 166 -0.14 -3.56 21.52
N LYS A 167 -0.12 -4.33 20.42
CA LYS A 167 1.08 -5.06 19.99
C LYS A 167 2.06 -4.15 19.24
N VAL A 168 3.29 -4.64 19.11
CA VAL A 168 4.30 -4.01 18.26
C VAL A 168 4.14 -4.50 16.83
N HIS A 169 3.93 -3.57 15.91
CA HIS A 169 3.76 -3.80 14.48
C HIS A 169 5.05 -3.47 13.74
N VAL A 170 5.36 -4.23 12.70
CA VAL A 170 6.53 -4.01 11.83
C VAL A 170 6.05 -3.55 10.46
N VAL A 171 6.50 -2.37 10.05
CA VAL A 171 6.18 -1.79 8.74
C VAL A 171 7.41 -1.85 7.84
N LYS A 172 7.20 -2.25 6.59
CA LYS A 172 8.17 -2.12 5.50
C LYS A 172 7.49 -1.38 4.35
N ILE A 173 8.04 -0.23 3.99
CA ILE A 173 7.61 0.55 2.82
C ILE A 173 8.73 0.48 1.80
N ARG A 174 8.37 0.16 0.56
CA ARG A 174 9.31 0.12 -0.56
C ARG A 174 8.73 0.88 -1.74
N TYR A 175 9.49 1.86 -2.20
CA TYR A 175 9.18 2.61 -3.40
C TYR A 175 10.10 2.14 -4.52
N TYR A 176 9.49 1.66 -5.60
CA TYR A 176 10.19 1.35 -6.83
C TYR A 176 9.96 2.50 -7.81
N PRO A 177 11.03 3.11 -8.35
CA PRO A 177 10.90 4.24 -9.27
C PRO A 177 10.34 3.80 -10.64
N GLU A 178 10.39 2.50 -10.92
CA GLU A 178 9.88 1.88 -12.13
C GLU A 178 8.70 0.96 -11.80
N LEU A 179 7.51 1.31 -12.29
CA LEU A 179 6.38 0.40 -12.39
C LEU A 179 6.47 -0.33 -13.73
N LYS A 180 6.65 -1.66 -13.70
CA LYS A 180 6.61 -2.51 -14.90
C LYS A 180 5.35 -3.34 -14.87
N GLY A 181 4.57 -3.28 -15.93
CA GLY A 181 3.31 -4.01 -16.02
C GLY A 181 2.67 -3.86 -17.39
N PHE A 182 1.54 -4.54 -17.55
CA PHE A 182 0.73 -4.51 -18.76
C PHE A 182 -0.61 -3.83 -18.48
N THR A 183 -1.15 -3.15 -19.48
CA THR A 183 -2.54 -2.66 -19.46
C THR A 183 -3.22 -3.01 -20.78
N ALA A 184 -4.49 -3.36 -20.74
CA ALA A 184 -5.28 -3.73 -21.90
C ALA A 184 -6.74 -3.34 -21.67
N SER A 185 -7.45 -3.00 -22.74
CA SER A 185 -8.88 -2.71 -22.67
C SER A 185 -9.56 -2.99 -24.00
N THR A 186 -10.85 -3.33 -23.93
CA THR A 186 -11.78 -3.33 -25.07
C THR A 186 -12.96 -2.43 -24.75
N SER A 187 -13.71 -1.99 -25.77
CA SER A 187 -14.96 -1.25 -25.61
C SER A 187 -16.11 -2.01 -26.30
N SER A 188 -17.00 -1.38 -27.06
CA SER A 188 -18.16 -2.03 -27.70
C SER A 188 -17.84 -3.06 -28.83
N SER A 189 -16.59 -3.53 -28.96
CA SER A 189 -16.11 -4.60 -29.86
C SER A 189 -14.96 -5.38 -29.19
N TRP A 190 -14.69 -6.63 -29.60
CA TRP A 190 -13.85 -7.61 -28.87
C TRP A 190 -12.59 -8.12 -29.61
N GLN A 191 -11.50 -8.36 -28.86
CA GLN A 191 -10.25 -9.06 -29.27
C GLN A 191 -9.57 -9.67 -28.02
N LYS A 192 -8.54 -10.53 -28.17
CA LYS A 192 -7.79 -11.14 -27.05
C LYS A 192 -6.60 -10.27 -26.61
N HIS A 193 -6.19 -10.42 -25.35
CA HIS A 193 -4.97 -9.80 -24.79
C HIS A 193 -4.21 -10.86 -23.98
N ASP A 194 -3.45 -11.71 -24.67
CA ASP A 194 -2.75 -12.84 -24.04
C ASP A 194 -1.29 -12.45 -23.71
N VAL A 195 -0.88 -12.64 -22.45
CA VAL A 195 0.52 -12.52 -22.02
C VAL A 195 1.08 -13.92 -21.87
N LEU A 196 1.95 -14.34 -22.80
CA LEU A 196 2.43 -15.74 -22.89
C LEU A 196 3.72 -15.99 -22.09
N GLY A 197 4.37 -14.95 -21.57
CA GLY A 197 5.53 -15.02 -20.68
C GLY A 197 5.97 -13.64 -20.20
N TRP A 198 6.41 -13.52 -18.95
CA TRP A 198 6.92 -12.27 -18.35
C TRP A 198 7.93 -12.56 -17.24
N TYR A 199 9.05 -11.82 -17.22
CA TYR A 199 10.03 -11.85 -16.15
C TYR A 199 10.53 -10.43 -15.83
N TYR A 200 10.74 -10.14 -14.56
CA TYR A 200 11.32 -8.89 -14.08
C TYR A 200 12.16 -9.15 -12.82
N CYS A 201 13.40 -8.65 -12.80
CA CYS A 201 14.32 -8.75 -11.67
C CYS A 201 14.80 -7.37 -11.24
N THR A 202 14.82 -7.13 -9.93
CA THR A 202 15.51 -6.00 -9.30
C THR A 202 16.55 -6.61 -8.37
N GLU A 203 17.82 -6.61 -8.79
CA GLU A 203 18.99 -7.30 -8.21
C GLU A 203 18.84 -7.85 -6.76
N TYR A 204 18.96 -9.17 -6.62
CA TYR A 204 19.96 -9.88 -5.79
C TYR A 204 20.15 -11.30 -6.35
N ASP A 205 21.23 -11.44 -7.13
CA ASP A 205 22.11 -12.60 -7.29
C ASP A 205 21.74 -13.86 -8.13
N THR A 206 22.77 -14.22 -8.92
CA THR A 206 23.09 -15.39 -9.77
C THR A 206 22.05 -16.00 -10.72
N GLU A 207 22.43 -15.98 -12.00
CA GLU A 207 21.86 -16.63 -13.19
C GLU A 207 20.82 -17.74 -12.95
N MET A 208 19.66 -17.57 -13.58
CA MET A 208 18.86 -18.70 -14.07
C MET A 208 18.54 -18.46 -15.54
N THR A 209 19.09 -19.30 -16.42
CA THR A 209 18.76 -19.38 -17.84
C THR A 209 17.46 -20.17 -18.01
N PHE A 210 16.50 -19.59 -18.73
CA PHE A 210 15.42 -20.34 -19.34
C PHE A 210 15.33 -19.94 -20.82
N ASP A 211 15.60 -20.90 -21.70
CA ASP A 211 15.37 -20.77 -23.14
C ASP A 211 13.87 -20.91 -23.41
N PHE A 212 13.29 -19.91 -24.06
CA PHE A 212 11.97 -20.03 -24.68
C PHE A 212 12.13 -19.89 -26.19
N ASP A 213 12.04 -21.03 -26.86
CA ASP A 213 11.87 -21.10 -28.30
C ASP A 213 10.41 -20.77 -28.64
N TYR A 214 10.19 -19.63 -29.29
CA TYR A 214 9.36 -19.61 -30.50
C TYR A 214 9.70 -18.35 -31.34
N ASN A 215 10.39 -18.59 -32.44
CA ASN A 215 10.82 -17.61 -33.45
C ASN A 215 9.73 -16.57 -33.82
N GLU A 216 9.88 -15.30 -33.44
CA GLU A 216 10.52 -14.20 -34.20
C GLU A 216 10.44 -12.84 -33.42
N GLN A 217 11.31 -11.92 -33.81
CA GLN A 217 11.76 -10.62 -33.21
C GLN A 217 10.63 -9.63 -32.82
N SER A 218 10.73 -8.64 -31.91
CA SER A 218 11.79 -7.67 -31.56
C SER A 218 11.47 -6.91 -30.24
N MET A 219 12.49 -6.26 -29.68
CA MET A 219 12.54 -5.43 -28.47
C MET A 219 11.97 -3.99 -28.61
N LEU A 220 11.45 -3.46 -27.48
CA LEU A 220 11.12 -2.07 -27.07
C LEU A 220 9.94 -1.31 -27.74
N SER A 221 8.97 -0.86 -26.92
CA SER A 221 8.49 0.55 -26.74
C SER A 221 7.02 0.64 -26.25
N THR A 222 6.77 1.42 -25.18
CA THR A 222 5.53 2.17 -24.85
C THR A 222 4.16 1.46 -24.93
N ALA A 223 3.48 1.28 -23.78
CA ALA A 223 2.09 0.80 -23.76
C ALA A 223 1.08 1.91 -23.42
N SER A 224 0.16 2.18 -24.36
CA SER A 224 -1.20 2.67 -24.08
C SER A 224 -2.14 2.41 -25.28
N HIS A 225 -3.39 2.05 -24.99
CA HIS A 225 -4.39 1.42 -25.87
C HIS A 225 -5.10 2.30 -26.93
N SER A 226 -5.74 1.65 -27.92
CA SER A 226 -7.19 1.77 -28.27
C SER A 226 -7.50 1.29 -29.71
N ASN A 227 -8.52 0.43 -29.85
CA ASN A 227 -9.24 -0.04 -31.04
C ASN A 227 -8.45 -0.54 -32.27
N THR A 228 -8.89 -1.72 -32.75
CA THR A 228 -8.57 -2.43 -34.02
C THR A 228 -7.21 -3.12 -34.13
N LEU A 229 -7.17 -4.45 -33.88
CA LEU A 229 -6.68 -5.50 -34.81
C LEU A 229 -6.99 -6.89 -34.22
N TYR A 230 -7.74 -7.72 -34.96
CA TYR A 230 -8.11 -9.09 -34.58
C TYR A 230 -6.87 -9.96 -34.24
N PRO A 231 -6.98 -10.92 -33.31
CA PRO A 231 -5.89 -11.83 -32.98
C PRO A 231 -5.47 -12.65 -34.20
N ILE A 232 -4.16 -12.80 -34.41
CA ILE A 232 -3.59 -13.90 -35.18
C ILE A 232 -4.19 -15.19 -34.62
N PHE A 233 -4.92 -15.95 -35.46
CA PHE A 233 -5.35 -17.30 -35.10
C PHE A 233 -4.11 -18.18 -35.05
N ILE A 234 -3.53 -18.34 -33.86
CA ILE A 234 -2.62 -19.45 -33.59
C ILE A 234 -3.52 -20.65 -33.30
N TYR A 235 -3.73 -21.48 -34.31
CA TYR A 235 -4.34 -22.80 -34.11
C TYR A 235 -3.36 -23.65 -33.30
N PRO A 236 -3.81 -24.38 -32.27
CA PRO A 236 -2.95 -25.35 -31.61
C PRO A 236 -2.62 -26.44 -32.62
N ASP A 237 -1.33 -26.61 -32.93
CA ASP A 237 -0.88 -27.87 -33.51
C ASP A 237 -1.02 -28.94 -32.43
N THR A 238 -1.81 -29.97 -32.71
CA THR A 238 -2.24 -30.99 -31.74
C THR A 238 -1.33 -32.21 -31.71
N VAL A 239 -0.12 -32.13 -32.30
CA VAL A 239 0.77 -33.30 -32.36
C VAL A 239 1.58 -33.45 -31.08
N SER A 240 1.59 -34.66 -30.54
CA SER A 240 2.33 -35.02 -29.34
C SER A 240 3.85 -34.94 -29.53
N TRP A 241 4.50 -34.52 -28.45
CA TRP A 241 5.92 -34.24 -28.20
C TRP A 241 6.96 -35.34 -28.54
N ALA A 242 6.61 -36.38 -29.30
CA ALA A 242 7.42 -37.60 -29.44
C ALA A 242 7.92 -37.90 -30.86
N LYS A 243 8.14 -36.90 -31.72
CA LYS A 243 8.90 -37.09 -32.97
C LYS A 243 10.11 -36.16 -33.04
N ARG A 244 11.29 -36.79 -33.14
CA ARG A 244 12.58 -36.15 -33.39
C ARG A 244 12.53 -35.46 -34.76
N GLN A 245 12.58 -34.12 -34.79
CA GLN A 245 12.75 -33.36 -36.03
C GLN A 245 14.25 -33.12 -36.29
N ALA A 246 14.69 -33.34 -37.53
CA ALA A 246 16.06 -33.09 -37.97
C ALA A 246 16.11 -31.69 -38.62
N TYR A 247 16.92 -30.80 -38.08
CA TYR A 247 16.92 -29.38 -38.42
C TYR A 247 17.83 -28.98 -39.61
N PHE A 248 18.32 -29.93 -40.41
CA PHE A 248 19.10 -29.62 -41.61
C PHE A 248 18.79 -30.56 -42.78
N ALA A 249 18.72 -30.00 -43.98
CA ALA A 249 18.68 -30.78 -45.22
C ALA A 249 20.05 -31.46 -45.45
N SER A 250 20.06 -32.75 -45.80
CA SER A 250 21.24 -33.62 -45.89
C SER A 250 22.31 -33.21 -46.92
N ASN A 251 22.12 -32.10 -47.64
CA ASN A 251 22.88 -31.77 -48.84
C ASN A 251 23.56 -30.39 -48.77
N GLN A 252 23.44 -29.66 -47.65
CA GLN A 252 23.95 -28.28 -47.59
C GLN A 252 25.44 -28.30 -47.23
N LYS A 253 26.30 -28.01 -48.21
CA LYS A 253 27.74 -27.81 -47.97
C LYS A 253 27.94 -26.52 -47.16
N VAL A 254 28.48 -26.67 -45.96
CA VAL A 254 28.91 -25.55 -45.11
C VAL A 254 30.35 -25.20 -45.49
N GLY A 255 30.55 -24.03 -46.09
CA GLY A 255 31.87 -23.44 -46.27
C GLY A 255 32.10 -22.40 -45.18
N LEU A 256 33.17 -22.58 -44.39
CA LEU A 256 33.69 -21.53 -43.52
C LEU A 256 34.39 -20.50 -44.42
N VAL A 257 33.92 -19.26 -44.40
CA VAL A 257 34.70 -18.15 -44.94
C VAL A 257 35.44 -17.52 -43.77
N SER A 258 36.77 -17.62 -43.86
CA SER A 258 37.77 -16.84 -43.12
C SER A 258 37.62 -15.34 -43.34
#